data_AF-A0A660QYS7-F1
#
_entry.id   AF-A0A660QYS7-F1
#
_cell.length_a   1.000
_cell.length_b   1.000
_cell.length_c   1.000
_cell.angle_alpha   90.00
_cell.angle_beta   90.00
_cell.angle_gamma   90.00
#
_symmetry.space_group_name_H-M   'P 1'
#
loop_
_entity.id
_entity.type
_entity.pdbx_description
1 polymer ?
#
loop_
_entity_poly.entity_id
_entity_poly.type
_entity_poly.pdbx_seq_one_letter_code
_entity_poly.pdbx_strand_id
1 'polypeptide(L)'
;AFTGANANKEGLFEAARGGTLFLDEINSIPHHLQSKLLRAIQNKKIRKVGGTEEFEVDVRIVAASNQNLEMLVKEGAFREDLFYRLSVITIDIPPLKQRPEDILPLAQYFISQEMDGDEFPVMDNAVLAILQNYTWPGNVRELQNVIQHCMTFMKDGKITKETLPSKLIVSYEENPGAQNAALTGEFEKGKSLKAFLRAKEKEYLKNVINTMGGDKVKAAQELDISLATLYRKLPEEKQD
;
A
#
# COMPACT_ATOMS: atom_id res chain seq x y z
N ALA A 1 28.91 30.65 -16.65
CA ALA A 1 29.03 29.27 -16.11
C ALA A 1 28.68 29.32 -14.63
N PHE A 2 27.58 28.70 -14.22
CA PHE A 2 27.20 28.55 -12.81
C PHE A 2 27.22 27.04 -12.56
N THR A 3 28.00 26.59 -11.59
CA THR A 3 28.50 25.22 -11.34
C THR A 3 29.77 24.87 -12.13
N GLY A 4 30.85 24.58 -11.40
CA GLY A 4 32.24 24.44 -11.87
C GLY A 4 32.53 23.23 -12.77
N ALA A 5 31.93 23.21 -13.97
CA ALA A 5 32.22 22.20 -14.99
C ALA A 5 33.54 22.51 -15.72
N ASN A 6 34.68 22.09 -15.15
CA ASN A 6 35.99 22.13 -15.81
C ASN A 6 36.22 20.98 -16.80
N ALA A 7 35.24 20.10 -17.01
CA ALA A 7 35.31 19.00 -17.98
C ALA A 7 33.97 18.77 -18.66
N ASN A 8 34.02 18.44 -19.96
CA ASN A 8 32.87 18.04 -20.75
C ASN A 8 32.40 16.65 -20.27
N LYS A 9 31.46 16.63 -19.32
CA LYS A 9 30.95 15.38 -18.73
C LYS A 9 29.83 14.82 -19.62
N GLU A 10 29.91 13.53 -19.91
CA GLU A 10 28.88 12.81 -20.65
C GLU A 10 27.51 12.93 -19.96
N GLY A 11 26.46 13.21 -20.74
CA GLY A 11 25.10 13.33 -20.23
C GLY A 11 24.40 11.98 -20.12
N LEU A 12 23.35 11.88 -19.29
CA LEU A 12 22.64 10.60 -19.07
C LEU A 12 22.06 9.97 -20.35
N PHE A 13 21.55 10.80 -21.27
CA PHE A 13 21.06 10.34 -22.57
C PHE A 13 22.18 9.84 -23.50
N GLU A 14 23.38 10.39 -23.36
CA GLU A 14 24.56 9.97 -24.14
C GLU A 14 25.08 8.64 -23.61
N ALA A 15 25.19 8.52 -22.28
CA ALA A 15 25.58 7.28 -21.59
C ALA A 15 24.60 6.12 -21.82
N ALA A 16 23.32 6.41 -22.04
CA ALA A 16 22.27 5.41 -22.29
C ALA A 16 22.04 5.08 -23.77
N ARG A 17 22.87 5.61 -24.69
CA ARG A 17 22.70 5.42 -26.14
C ARG A 17 22.71 3.93 -26.52
N GLY A 18 21.69 3.51 -27.28
CA GLY A 18 21.45 2.12 -27.66
C GLY A 18 20.88 1.24 -26.53
N GLY A 19 20.62 1.82 -25.36
CA GLY A 19 20.18 1.13 -24.16
C GLY A 19 18.85 1.66 -23.61
N THR A 20 18.71 1.59 -22.28
CA THR A 20 17.52 2.06 -21.55
C THR A 20 17.88 3.14 -20.56
N LEU A 21 17.15 4.26 -20.57
CA LEU A 21 17.20 5.31 -19.57
C LEU A 21 16.01 5.16 -18.63
N PHE A 22 16.29 4.85 -17.36
CA PHE A 22 15.30 4.83 -16.29
C PHE A 22 15.25 6.20 -15.60
N LEU A 23 14.06 6.80 -15.57
CA LEU A 23 13.78 8.09 -14.94
C LEU A 23 12.89 7.86 -13.72
N ASP A 24 13.48 7.82 -12.54
CA ASP A 24 12.72 7.73 -11.29
C ASP A 24 12.16 9.10 -10.89
N GLU A 25 11.05 9.09 -10.16
CA GLU A 25 10.34 10.29 -9.66
C GLU A 25 10.14 11.38 -10.73
N ILE A 26 9.65 11.00 -11.91
CA ILE A 26 9.48 11.91 -13.06
C ILE A 26 8.57 13.10 -12.75
N ASN A 27 7.65 12.95 -11.80
CA ASN A 27 6.79 14.01 -11.30
C ASN A 27 7.54 15.18 -10.63
N SER A 28 8.76 14.94 -10.13
CA SER A 28 9.56 15.95 -9.43
C SER A 28 10.31 16.89 -10.37
N ILE A 29 10.35 16.61 -11.69
CA ILE A 29 11.16 17.40 -12.61
C ILE A 29 10.61 18.83 -12.75
N PRO A 30 11.47 19.86 -12.64
CA PRO A 30 11.07 21.24 -12.84
C PRO A 30 10.38 21.47 -14.19
N HIS A 31 9.32 22.28 -14.20
CA HIS A 31 8.47 22.49 -15.38
C HIS A 31 9.26 22.91 -16.64
N HIS A 32 10.29 23.74 -16.49
CA HIS A 32 11.13 24.16 -17.62
C HIS A 32 11.96 23.00 -18.22
N LEU A 33 12.33 21.99 -17.43
CA LEU A 33 13.02 20.78 -17.92
C LEU A 33 12.06 19.81 -18.60
N GLN A 34 10.76 19.82 -18.27
CA GLN A 34 9.76 19.00 -18.95
C GLN A 34 9.75 19.27 -20.47
N SER A 35 9.88 20.53 -20.88
CA SER A 35 9.96 20.92 -22.30
C SER A 35 11.22 20.37 -23.02
N LYS A 36 12.34 20.27 -22.30
CA LYS A 36 13.60 19.73 -22.85
C LYS A 36 13.52 18.21 -22.97
N LEU A 37 12.96 17.55 -21.95
CA LEU A 37 12.71 16.12 -21.97
C LEU A 37 11.76 15.74 -23.10
N LEU A 38 10.67 16.50 -23.28
CA LEU A 38 9.74 16.33 -24.39
C LEU A 38 10.46 16.36 -25.74
N ARG A 39 11.35 17.34 -25.97
CA ARG A 39 12.13 17.43 -27.21
C ARG A 39 13.06 16.22 -27.39
N ALA A 40 13.70 15.76 -26.32
CA ALA A 40 14.54 14.58 -26.37
C ALA A 40 13.75 13.33 -26.78
N ILE A 41 12.53 13.15 -26.23
CA ILE A 41 11.64 12.02 -26.53
C ILE A 41 11.09 12.12 -27.96
N GLN A 42 10.59 13.30 -28.35
CA GLN A 42 9.91 13.49 -29.64
C GLN A 42 10.87 13.51 -30.82
N ASN A 43 11.95 14.30 -30.72
CA ASN A 43 12.85 14.54 -31.84
C ASN A 43 14.03 13.56 -31.85
N LYS A 44 14.18 12.74 -30.80
CA LYS A 44 15.36 11.88 -30.61
C LYS A 44 16.67 12.66 -30.76
N LYS A 45 16.68 13.92 -30.33
CA LYS A 45 17.83 14.82 -30.43
C LYS A 45 18.00 15.62 -29.16
N ILE A 46 19.25 15.78 -28.75
CA ILE A 46 19.61 16.60 -27.59
C ILE A 46 20.82 17.47 -27.89
N ARG A 47 21.01 18.48 -27.05
CA ARG A 47 22.08 19.45 -27.15
C ARG A 47 22.78 19.57 -25.81
N LYS A 48 24.12 19.58 -25.83
CA LYS A 48 24.92 19.78 -24.61
C LYS A 48 24.71 21.20 -24.06
N VAL A 49 24.86 21.35 -22.75
CA VAL A 49 24.75 22.67 -22.10
C VAL A 49 25.84 23.59 -22.65
N GLY A 50 25.45 24.73 -23.22
CA GLY A 50 26.36 25.69 -23.85
C GLY A 50 26.81 25.33 -25.27
N GLY A 51 26.49 24.12 -25.76
CA GLY A 51 26.71 23.73 -27.16
C GLY A 51 25.58 24.21 -28.07
N THR A 52 25.87 24.36 -29.35
CA THR A 52 24.89 24.67 -30.41
C THR A 52 24.50 23.44 -31.23
N GLU A 53 25.35 22.41 -31.26
CA GLU A 53 25.14 21.20 -32.05
C GLU A 53 24.17 20.22 -31.38
N GLU A 54 23.23 19.71 -32.17
CA GLU A 54 22.33 18.63 -31.78
C GLU A 54 22.93 17.28 -32.19
N PHE A 55 22.71 16.26 -31.36
CA PHE A 55 23.07 14.88 -31.69
C PHE A 55 21.90 13.94 -31.43
N GLU A 56 21.84 12.89 -32.24
CA GLU A 56 20.78 11.88 -32.14
C GLU A 56 20.96 10.99 -30.91
N VAL A 57 19.84 10.69 -30.27
CA VAL A 57 19.72 9.80 -29.14
C VAL A 57 18.73 8.71 -29.46
N ASP A 58 19.23 7.47 -29.44
CA ASP A 58 18.42 6.27 -29.54
C ASP A 58 18.43 5.60 -28.18
N VAL A 59 17.35 5.76 -27.42
CA VAL A 59 17.25 5.30 -26.04
C VAL A 59 15.82 4.85 -25.76
N ARG A 60 15.66 3.68 -25.15
CA ARG A 60 14.39 3.25 -24.57
C ARG A 60 14.18 4.00 -23.25
N ILE A 61 13.04 4.66 -23.07
CA ILE A 61 12.75 5.38 -21.83
C ILE A 61 11.78 4.57 -20.99
N VAL A 62 12.10 4.43 -19.71
CA VAL A 62 11.20 3.91 -18.67
C VAL A 62 11.13 4.96 -17.59
N ALA A 63 9.93 5.41 -17.23
CA ALA A 63 9.73 6.42 -16.21
C ALA A 63 8.87 5.86 -15.07
N ALA A 64 9.19 6.28 -13.85
CA ALA A 64 8.41 5.97 -12.65
C ALA A 64 7.96 7.26 -11.96
N SER A 65 6.80 7.21 -11.31
CA SER A 65 6.24 8.30 -10.54
C SER A 65 5.64 7.74 -9.26
N ASN A 66 5.81 8.46 -8.14
CA ASN A 66 5.14 8.17 -6.88
C ASN A 66 3.82 8.93 -6.72
N GLN A 67 3.44 9.73 -7.72
CA GLN A 67 2.20 10.50 -7.78
C GLN A 67 1.44 10.20 -9.08
N ASN A 68 0.12 10.41 -9.06
CA ASN A 68 -0.70 10.29 -10.25
C ASN A 68 -0.40 11.46 -11.22
N LEU A 69 0.26 11.15 -12.36
CA LEU A 69 0.64 12.16 -13.34
C LEU A 69 -0.56 12.84 -14.01
N GLU A 70 -1.68 12.16 -14.20
CA GLU A 70 -2.90 12.77 -14.76
C GLU A 70 -3.45 13.86 -13.84
N MET A 71 -3.37 13.64 -12.53
CA MET A 71 -3.75 14.63 -11.53
C MET A 71 -2.83 15.86 -11.61
N LEU A 72 -1.52 15.64 -11.70
CA LEU A 72 -0.54 16.72 -11.85
C LEU A 72 -0.68 17.49 -13.16
N VAL A 73 -1.17 16.84 -14.23
CA VAL A 73 -1.53 17.51 -15.49
C VAL A 73 -2.72 18.45 -15.27
N LYS A 74 -3.77 17.99 -14.59
CA LYS A 74 -4.95 18.82 -14.26
C LYS A 74 -4.61 20.01 -13.38
N GLU A 75 -3.63 19.86 -12.49
CA GLU A 75 -3.12 20.92 -11.60
C GLU A 75 -2.12 21.87 -12.31
N GLY A 76 -1.72 21.57 -13.55
CA GLY A 76 -0.74 22.36 -14.31
C GLY A 76 0.72 22.18 -13.86
N ALA A 77 0.98 21.29 -12.90
CA ALA A 77 2.33 20.98 -12.43
C ALA A 77 3.12 20.12 -13.45
N PHE A 78 2.41 19.31 -14.23
CA PHE A 78 3.00 18.45 -15.26
C PHE A 78 2.42 18.77 -16.64
N ARG A 79 3.27 18.78 -17.67
CA ARG A 79 2.81 19.07 -19.02
C ARG A 79 2.04 17.90 -19.63
N GLU A 80 0.88 18.20 -20.17
CA GLU A 80 0.02 17.24 -20.87
C GLU A 80 0.73 16.56 -22.06
N ASP A 81 1.48 17.34 -22.86
CA ASP A 81 2.19 16.82 -24.03
C ASP A 81 3.31 15.84 -23.68
N LEU A 82 3.97 16.03 -22.54
CA LEU A 82 4.96 15.11 -22.00
C LEU A 82 4.30 13.86 -21.42
N PHE A 83 3.19 14.02 -20.70
CA PHE A 83 2.43 12.89 -20.16
C PHE A 83 2.07 11.89 -21.25
N TYR A 84 1.46 12.33 -22.36
CA TYR A 84 1.07 11.42 -23.44
C TYR A 84 2.27 10.79 -24.18
N ARG A 85 3.47 11.35 -24.08
CA ARG A 85 4.69 10.73 -24.65
C ARG A 85 5.34 9.71 -23.73
N LEU A 86 5.11 9.81 -22.42
CA LEU A 86 5.60 8.84 -21.43
C LEU A 86 4.59 7.70 -21.21
N SER A 87 3.31 8.03 -21.08
CA SER A 87 2.22 7.10 -20.75
C SER A 87 1.73 6.30 -21.97
N VAL A 88 2.66 5.72 -22.73
CA VAL A 88 2.32 4.82 -23.86
C VAL A 88 1.93 3.44 -23.35
N ILE A 89 2.69 2.92 -22.39
CA ILE A 89 2.40 1.68 -21.68
C ILE A 89 2.55 1.99 -20.19
N THR A 90 1.44 1.95 -19.46
CA THR A 90 1.41 2.23 -18.02
C THR A 90 1.34 0.91 -17.25
N ILE A 91 2.14 0.82 -16.19
CA ILE A 91 2.12 -0.30 -15.25
C ILE A 91 1.82 0.27 -13.87
N ASP A 92 0.66 -0.06 -13.33
CA ASP A 92 0.29 0.34 -11.97
C ASP A 92 0.87 -0.66 -10.97
N ILE A 93 1.69 -0.18 -10.04
CA ILE A 93 2.28 -0.99 -8.98
C ILE A 93 1.39 -0.90 -7.74
N PRO A 94 0.69 -1.97 -7.33
CA PRO A 94 -0.20 -1.93 -6.18
C PRO A 94 0.59 -1.74 -4.88
N PRO A 95 0.06 -0.96 -3.91
CA PRO A 95 0.69 -0.83 -2.61
C PRO A 95 0.66 -2.16 -1.84
N LEU A 96 1.61 -2.37 -0.92
CA LEU A 96 1.73 -3.62 -0.16
C LEU A 96 0.44 -4.04 0.55
N LYS A 97 -0.35 -3.08 1.06
CA LYS A 97 -1.66 -3.34 1.68
C LYS A 97 -2.70 -4.01 0.76
N GLN A 98 -2.54 -3.92 -0.56
CA GLN A 98 -3.43 -4.56 -1.54
C GLN A 98 -2.94 -5.96 -1.95
N ARG A 99 -1.81 -6.42 -1.40
CA ARG A 99 -1.18 -7.72 -1.67
C ARG A 99 -0.65 -8.36 -0.38
N PRO A 100 -1.51 -8.60 0.63
CA PRO A 100 -1.09 -9.15 1.92
C PRO A 100 -0.42 -10.53 1.81
N GLU A 101 -0.70 -11.30 0.75
CA GLU A 101 -0.06 -12.57 0.43
C GLU A 101 1.45 -12.45 0.18
N ASP A 102 1.91 -11.29 -0.31
CA ASP A 102 3.34 -11.03 -0.56
C ASP A 102 4.12 -10.75 0.73
N ILE A 103 3.45 -10.43 1.84
CA ILE A 103 4.11 -9.97 3.07
C ILE A 103 5.02 -11.04 3.65
N LEU A 104 4.56 -12.30 3.74
CA LEU A 104 5.36 -13.39 4.30
C LEU A 104 6.57 -13.74 3.41
N PRO A 105 6.41 -13.97 2.09
CA PRO A 105 7.54 -14.18 1.19
C PRO A 105 8.55 -13.03 1.22
N LEU A 106 8.09 -11.77 1.23
CA LEU A 106 8.97 -10.61 1.32
C LEU A 106 9.70 -10.55 2.66
N ALA A 107 9.02 -10.83 3.77
CA ALA A 107 9.64 -10.87 5.08
C ALA A 107 10.74 -11.95 5.15
N GLN A 108 10.45 -13.15 4.64
CA GLN A 108 11.43 -14.24 4.56
C GLN A 108 12.63 -13.88 3.67
N TYR A 109 12.37 -13.20 2.55
CA TYR A 109 13.43 -12.68 1.69
C TYR A 109 14.30 -11.66 2.43
N PHE A 110 13.72 -10.71 3.15
CA PHE A 110 14.53 -9.73 3.90
C PHE A 110 15.32 -10.36 5.04
N ILE A 111 14.76 -11.37 5.71
CA ILE A 111 15.49 -12.15 6.72
C ILE A 111 16.71 -12.83 6.07
N SER A 112 16.56 -13.42 4.87
CA SER A 112 17.67 -14.10 4.18
C SER A 112 18.77 -13.15 3.71
N GLN A 113 18.48 -11.85 3.56
CA GLN A 113 19.50 -10.86 3.21
C GLN A 113 20.36 -10.43 4.41
N GLU A 114 19.88 -10.64 5.63
CA GLU A 114 20.56 -10.20 6.86
C GLU A 114 21.31 -11.34 7.57
N MET A 115 21.19 -12.58 7.08
CA MET A 115 21.82 -13.76 7.69
C MET A 115 22.64 -14.54 6.67
N ASP A 116 23.87 -14.89 7.05
CA ASP A 116 24.67 -15.89 6.37
C ASP A 116 24.51 -17.24 7.08
N GLY A 117 23.79 -18.20 6.49
CA GLY A 117 23.65 -19.57 7.01
C GLY A 117 22.27 -20.21 6.85
N ASP A 118 22.13 -21.44 7.37
CA ASP A 118 20.92 -22.27 7.23
C ASP A 118 19.86 -22.06 8.34
N GLU A 119 20.20 -21.33 9.41
CA GLU A 119 19.30 -21.12 10.55
C GLU A 119 18.44 -19.86 10.38
N PHE A 120 17.24 -20.04 9.82
CA PHE A 120 16.25 -18.97 9.71
C PHE A 120 15.50 -18.79 11.04
N PRO A 121 15.29 -17.53 11.49
CA PRO A 121 14.50 -17.27 12.67
C PRO A 121 13.06 -17.68 12.47
N VAL A 122 12.46 -18.23 13.52
CA VAL A 122 11.05 -18.60 13.54
C VAL A 122 10.23 -17.35 13.84
N MET A 123 9.30 -17.03 12.96
CA MET A 123 8.32 -15.95 13.16
C MET A 123 7.04 -16.50 13.78
N ASP A 124 6.61 -15.90 14.88
CA ASP A 124 5.36 -16.29 15.53
C ASP A 124 4.15 -15.95 14.64
N ASN A 125 3.12 -16.81 14.65
CA ASN A 125 1.86 -16.57 13.91
C ASN A 125 1.20 -15.24 14.31
N ALA A 126 1.35 -14.81 15.56
CA ALA A 126 0.85 -13.51 16.04
C ALA A 126 1.57 -12.33 15.35
N VAL A 127 2.87 -12.46 15.10
CA VAL A 127 3.64 -11.45 14.34
C VAL A 127 3.14 -11.37 12.91
N LEU A 128 2.98 -12.52 12.25
CA LEU A 128 2.47 -12.56 10.88
C LEU A 128 1.08 -11.91 10.77
N ALA A 129 0.19 -12.18 11.72
CA ALA A 129 -1.12 -11.54 11.76
C ALA A 129 -1.02 -10.00 11.91
N ILE A 130 -0.09 -9.50 12.73
CA ILE A 130 0.15 -8.05 12.86
C ILE A 130 0.67 -7.46 11.55
N LEU A 131 1.66 -8.12 10.93
CA LEU A 131 2.23 -7.67 9.66
C LEU A 131 1.18 -7.64 8.55
N GLN A 132 0.31 -8.65 8.46
CA GLN A 132 -0.74 -8.72 7.45
C GLN A 132 -1.87 -7.70 7.61
N ASN A 133 -2.13 -7.24 8.84
CA ASN A 133 -3.18 -6.25 9.13
C ASN A 133 -2.66 -4.80 9.13
N TYR A 134 -1.36 -4.59 8.94
CA TYR A 134 -0.78 -3.25 8.91
C TYR A 134 -1.01 -2.56 7.56
N THR A 135 -1.19 -1.24 7.57
CA THR A 135 -1.48 -0.42 6.36
C THR A 135 -0.28 -0.21 5.45
N TRP A 136 0.93 -0.46 5.95
CA TRP A 136 2.20 -0.28 5.23
C TRP A 136 2.31 1.05 4.48
N PRO A 137 2.21 2.22 5.15
CA PRO A 137 2.34 3.52 4.52
C PRO A 137 3.68 3.71 3.77
N GLY A 138 4.76 3.11 4.26
CA GLY A 138 6.07 3.09 3.58
C GLY A 138 6.29 1.84 2.71
N ASN A 139 5.25 1.04 2.48
CA ASN A 139 5.23 -0.10 1.56
C ASN A 139 6.36 -1.11 1.86
N VAL A 140 6.90 -1.77 0.83
CA VAL A 140 7.99 -2.74 0.95
C VAL A 140 9.22 -2.19 1.70
N ARG A 141 9.57 -0.90 1.54
CA ARG A 141 10.71 -0.30 2.27
C ARG A 141 10.48 -0.26 3.77
N GLU A 142 9.26 0.01 4.20
CA GLU A 142 8.91 -0.04 5.62
C GLU A 142 8.93 -1.47 6.16
N LEU A 143 8.41 -2.44 5.40
CA LEU A 143 8.50 -3.86 5.76
C LEU A 143 9.96 -4.28 5.96
N GLN A 144 10.85 -3.95 5.03
CA GLN A 144 12.28 -4.22 5.15
C GLN A 144 12.86 -3.64 6.46
N ASN A 145 12.59 -2.37 6.76
CA ASN A 145 13.08 -1.72 7.99
C ASN A 145 12.51 -2.38 9.25
N VAL A 146 11.24 -2.79 9.24
CA VAL A 146 10.61 -3.52 10.35
C VAL A 146 11.29 -4.87 10.57
N ILE A 147 11.60 -5.61 9.51
CA ILE A 147 12.29 -6.89 9.60
C ILE A 147 13.71 -6.69 10.14
N GLN A 148 14.49 -5.74 9.61
CA GLN A 148 15.82 -5.41 10.14
C GLN A 148 15.79 -5.05 11.63
N HIS A 149 14.77 -4.29 12.05
CA HIS A 149 14.53 -4.02 13.47
C HIS A 149 14.33 -5.32 14.26
N CYS A 150 13.44 -6.21 13.81
CA CYS A 150 13.20 -7.50 14.47
C CYS A 150 14.49 -8.33 14.58
N MET A 151 15.30 -8.38 13.52
CA MET A 151 16.59 -9.09 13.49
C MET A 151 17.58 -8.52 14.51
N THR A 152 17.51 -7.21 14.81
CA THR A 152 18.38 -6.57 15.80
C THR A 152 17.97 -6.90 17.24
N PHE A 153 16.67 -7.08 17.51
CA PHE A 153 16.12 -7.27 18.85
C PHE A 153 15.70 -8.71 19.18
N MET A 154 15.71 -9.60 18.19
CA MET A 154 15.35 -11.00 18.40
C MET A 154 16.28 -11.68 19.40
N LYS A 155 15.73 -12.66 20.12
CA LYS A 155 16.46 -13.53 21.03
C LYS A 155 16.19 -14.97 20.65
N ASP A 156 17.20 -15.82 20.80
CA ASP A 156 17.09 -17.25 20.57
C ASP A 156 16.50 -17.64 19.20
N GLY A 157 16.79 -16.83 18.17
CA GLY A 157 16.31 -17.07 16.79
C GLY A 157 14.79 -16.95 16.61
N LYS A 158 14.10 -16.14 17.43
CA LYS A 158 12.65 -15.97 17.34
C LYS A 158 12.24 -14.51 17.16
N ILE A 159 11.38 -14.28 16.17
CA ILE A 159 10.69 -13.01 15.95
C ILE A 159 9.32 -13.10 16.63
N THR A 160 9.19 -12.44 17.76
CA THR A 160 7.97 -12.39 18.58
C THR A 160 7.35 -10.99 18.56
N LYS A 161 6.15 -10.82 19.14
CA LYS A 161 5.46 -9.52 19.18
C LYS A 161 6.32 -8.42 19.82
N GLU A 162 7.14 -8.76 20.80
CA GLU A 162 8.02 -7.84 21.55
C GLU A 162 9.19 -7.32 20.72
N THR A 163 9.54 -8.01 19.62
CA THR A 163 10.61 -7.61 18.70
C THR A 163 10.13 -6.62 17.63
N LEU A 164 8.80 -6.50 17.46
CA LEU A 164 8.21 -5.57 16.52
C LEU A 164 8.33 -4.12 17.01
N PRO A 165 8.49 -3.14 16.10
CA PRO A 165 8.36 -1.73 16.45
C PRO A 165 7.01 -1.42 17.08
N SER A 166 7.00 -0.64 18.16
CA SER A 166 5.77 -0.33 18.93
C SER A 166 4.64 0.25 18.08
N LYS A 167 4.97 0.98 17.01
CA LYS A 167 3.96 1.53 16.06
C LYS A 167 3.07 0.46 15.43
N LEU A 168 3.60 -0.73 15.13
CA LEU A 168 2.83 -1.83 14.55
C LEU A 168 1.89 -2.42 15.61
N ILE A 169 2.40 -2.59 16.84
CA ILE A 169 1.64 -3.13 17.96
C ILE A 169 0.46 -2.22 18.31
N VAL A 170 0.71 -0.92 18.49
CA VAL A 170 -0.32 0.07 18.81
C VAL A 170 -1.38 0.11 17.71
N SER A 171 -0.96 0.15 16.43
CA SER A 171 -1.92 0.18 15.32
C SER A 171 -2.82 -1.05 15.25
N TYR A 172 -2.30 -2.23 15.64
CA TYR A 172 -3.04 -3.48 15.67
C TYR A 172 -3.98 -3.55 16.88
N GLU A 173 -3.56 -3.03 18.03
CA GLU A 173 -4.39 -3.00 19.26
C GLU A 173 -5.51 -1.96 19.21
N GLU A 174 -5.28 -0.82 18.55
CA GLU A 174 -6.30 0.22 18.35
C GLU A 174 -7.37 -0.21 17.34
N ASN A 175 -7.03 -1.12 16.42
CA ASN A 175 -7.95 -1.62 15.40
C ASN A 175 -7.75 -3.14 15.14
N PRO A 176 -8.11 -4.03 16.09
CA PRO A 176 -7.88 -5.49 15.98
C PRO A 176 -8.67 -6.22 14.89
N GLY A 177 -9.32 -5.49 13.96
CA GLY A 177 -10.12 -6.05 12.87
C GLY A 177 -10.61 -5.02 11.84
N ALA A 178 -10.11 -3.78 11.86
CA ALA A 178 -10.74 -2.70 11.08
C ALA A 178 -10.39 -2.71 9.58
N GLN A 179 -9.54 -3.61 9.07
CA GLN A 179 -9.08 -3.52 7.68
C GLN A 179 -9.18 -4.80 6.85
N ASN A 180 -9.75 -5.88 7.40
CA ASN A 180 -10.16 -7.07 6.64
C ASN A 180 -11.68 -7.29 6.58
N ALA A 181 -12.49 -6.34 7.09
CA ALA A 181 -13.94 -6.39 6.98
C ALA A 181 -14.48 -6.16 5.55
N ALA A 182 -13.63 -5.72 4.61
CA ALA A 182 -14.04 -5.50 3.22
C ALA A 182 -13.89 -6.72 2.31
N LEU A 183 -13.11 -7.75 2.68
CA LEU A 183 -12.81 -8.86 1.75
C LEU A 183 -12.89 -10.28 2.33
N THR A 184 -13.08 -10.48 3.63
CA THR A 184 -13.44 -11.81 4.13
C THR A 184 -14.47 -11.70 5.24
N GLY A 185 -15.66 -12.24 5.01
CA GLY A 185 -16.55 -12.63 6.10
C GLY A 185 -15.84 -13.71 6.90
N GLU A 186 -15.11 -13.32 7.95
CA GLU A 186 -14.46 -14.25 8.86
C GLU A 186 -15.55 -15.07 9.56
N PHE A 187 -15.72 -16.30 9.08
CA PHE A 187 -16.34 -17.35 9.86
C PHE A 187 -15.41 -17.61 11.05
N GLU A 188 -15.81 -17.16 12.24
CA GLU A 188 -15.13 -17.46 13.50
C GLU A 188 -14.99 -18.99 13.66
N LYS A 189 -13.83 -19.54 13.29
CA LYS A 189 -13.54 -20.96 13.48
C LYS A 189 -13.63 -21.28 14.97
N GLY A 190 -14.58 -22.15 15.33
CA GLY A 190 -14.79 -22.63 16.70
C GLY A 190 -16.17 -22.36 17.30
N LYS A 191 -17.03 -21.54 16.67
CA LYS A 191 -18.44 -21.41 17.09
C LYS A 191 -19.31 -22.37 16.29
N SER A 192 -20.21 -23.11 16.96
CA SER A 192 -21.22 -23.90 16.26
C SER A 192 -22.03 -23.00 15.32
N LEU A 193 -22.44 -23.50 14.14
CA LEU A 193 -23.26 -22.75 13.17
C LEU A 193 -24.48 -22.08 13.83
N LYS A 194 -25.07 -22.77 14.82
CA LYS A 194 -26.18 -22.27 15.63
C LYS A 194 -25.82 -21.05 16.48
N ALA A 195 -24.61 -20.99 17.03
CA ALA A 195 -24.13 -19.85 17.82
C ALA A 195 -23.81 -18.65 16.93
N PHE A 196 -23.19 -18.88 15.77
CA PHE A 196 -22.88 -17.83 14.79
C PHE A 196 -24.17 -17.15 14.27
N LEU A 197 -25.14 -17.95 13.80
CA LEU A 197 -26.41 -17.43 13.30
C LEU A 197 -27.18 -16.63 14.36
N ARG A 198 -27.16 -17.09 15.62
CA ARG A 198 -27.77 -16.34 16.75
C ARG A 198 -27.07 -15.01 17.02
N ALA A 199 -25.75 -14.96 16.92
CA ALA A 199 -25.00 -13.73 17.14
C ALA A 199 -25.32 -12.70 16.05
N LYS A 200 -25.30 -13.12 14.77
CA LYS A 200 -25.63 -12.25 13.64
C LYS A 200 -27.09 -11.82 13.62
N GLU A 201 -28.01 -12.72 13.97
CA GLU A 201 -29.42 -12.39 14.14
C GLU A 201 -29.61 -11.32 15.24
N LYS A 202 -28.96 -11.47 16.39
CA LYS A 202 -29.04 -10.48 17.48
C LYS A 202 -28.45 -9.12 17.10
N GLU A 203 -27.32 -9.11 16.40
CA GLU A 203 -26.68 -7.90 15.89
C GLU A 203 -27.63 -7.16 14.93
N TYR A 204 -28.23 -7.87 13.98
CA TYR A 204 -29.18 -7.33 13.02
C TYR A 204 -30.42 -6.74 13.72
N LEU A 205 -31.03 -7.48 14.65
CA LEU A 205 -32.19 -7.00 15.42
C LEU A 205 -31.89 -5.73 16.21
N LYS A 206 -30.71 -5.64 16.84
CA LYS A 206 -30.29 -4.44 17.57
C LYS A 206 -30.12 -3.24 16.66
N ASN A 207 -29.52 -3.44 15.48
CA ASN A 207 -29.34 -2.36 14.51
C ASN A 207 -30.69 -1.81 14.05
N VAL A 208 -31.65 -2.68 13.70
CA VAL A 208 -32.99 -2.22 13.28
C VAL A 208 -33.72 -1.49 14.40
N ILE A 209 -33.64 -1.97 15.65
CA ILE A 209 -34.24 -1.28 16.80
C ILE A 209 -33.62 0.11 16.99
N ASN A 210 -32.30 0.23 16.87
CA ASN A 210 -31.60 1.50 17.00
C ASN A 210 -31.96 2.49 15.88
N THR A 211 -32.06 2.01 14.63
CA THR A 211 -32.50 2.83 13.49
C THR A 211 -33.94 3.33 13.67
N MET A 212 -34.78 2.55 14.35
CA MET A 212 -36.17 2.93 14.68
C MET A 212 -36.28 3.70 16.00
N GLY A 213 -35.18 4.24 16.53
CA GLY A 213 -35.18 5.08 17.74
C GLY A 213 -35.57 4.35 19.02
N GLY A 214 -35.38 3.03 19.07
CA GLY A 214 -35.76 2.19 20.22
C GLY A 214 -37.22 1.73 20.22
N ASP A 215 -38.01 2.10 19.21
CA ASP A 215 -39.41 1.67 19.09
C ASP A 215 -39.49 0.21 18.61
N LYS A 216 -39.67 -0.69 19.59
CA LYS A 216 -39.73 -2.14 19.36
C LYS A 216 -40.95 -2.58 18.54
N VAL A 217 -42.03 -1.77 18.51
CA VAL A 217 -43.23 -2.08 17.70
C VAL A 217 -42.96 -1.79 16.23
N LYS A 218 -42.36 -0.64 15.93
CA LYS A 218 -41.96 -0.29 14.56
C LYS A 218 -40.86 -1.20 14.03
N ALA A 219 -39.89 -1.56 14.88
CA ALA A 219 -38.85 -2.51 14.50
C ALA A 219 -39.43 -3.90 14.15
N ALA A 220 -40.43 -4.39 14.91
CA ALA A 220 -41.09 -5.65 14.60
C ALA A 220 -41.87 -5.61 13.27
N GLN A 221 -42.51 -4.49 12.96
CA GLN A 221 -43.21 -4.26 11.68
C GLN A 221 -42.24 -4.22 10.49
N GLU A 222 -41.12 -3.50 10.63
CA GLU A 222 -40.08 -3.44 9.60
C GLU A 222 -39.45 -4.81 9.31
N LEU A 223 -39.29 -5.62 10.36
CA LEU A 223 -38.72 -6.96 10.27
C LEU A 223 -39.73 -8.04 9.82
N ASP A 224 -40.99 -7.67 9.59
CA ASP A 224 -42.10 -8.58 9.28
C ASP A 224 -42.24 -9.77 10.25
N ILE A 225 -42.08 -9.49 11.55
CA ILE A 225 -42.21 -10.49 12.62
C ILE A 225 -43.15 -10.01 13.73
N SER A 226 -43.75 -10.96 14.45
CA SER A 226 -44.55 -10.60 15.61
C SER A 226 -43.69 -10.02 16.73
N LEU A 227 -44.25 -9.09 17.50
CA LEU A 227 -43.58 -8.49 18.66
C LEU A 227 -43.10 -9.57 19.66
N ALA A 228 -43.88 -10.63 19.85
CA ALA A 228 -43.49 -11.77 20.68
C ALA A 228 -42.25 -12.53 20.14
N THR A 229 -42.11 -12.62 18.81
CA THR A 229 -40.94 -13.25 18.17
C THR A 229 -39.70 -12.40 18.33
N LEU A 230 -39.84 -11.07 18.23
CA LEU A 230 -38.77 -10.12 18.50
C LEU A 230 -38.25 -10.26 19.94
N TYR A 231 -39.15 -10.28 20.92
CA TYR A 231 -38.78 -10.48 22.34
C TYR A 231 -38.16 -11.85 22.61
N ARG A 232 -38.60 -12.93 21.94
CA ARG A 232 -38.00 -14.26 22.11
C ARG A 232 -36.56 -14.34 21.55
N LYS A 233 -36.23 -13.50 20.55
CA LYS A 233 -34.91 -13.46 19.91
C LYS A 233 -33.95 -12.47 20.58
N LEU A 234 -34.48 -11.50 21.34
CA LEU A 234 -33.69 -10.64 22.22
C LEU A 234 -33.54 -11.33 23.60
N PRO A 235 -32.32 -11.51 24.13
CA PRO A 235 -32.17 -12.05 25.48
C PRO A 235 -32.74 -11.06 26.51
N GLU A 236 -33.35 -11.60 27.58
CA GLU A 236 -33.92 -10.83 28.69
C GLU A 236 -32.91 -9.83 29.26
N GLU A 237 -33.24 -8.53 29.18
CA GLU A 237 -32.65 -7.54 30.06
C GLU A 237 -33.33 -7.71 31.42
N LYS A 238 -32.62 -8.29 32.40
CA LYS A 238 -33.03 -8.18 33.80
C LYS A 238 -33.06 -6.69 34.14
N GLN A 239 -34.26 -6.16 34.33
CA GLN A 239 -34.45 -4.87 34.97
C GLN A 239 -34.30 -5.09 36.47
N ASP A 240 -33.31 -4.42 37.08
CA ASP A 240 -33.32 -4.09 38.51
C ASP A 240 -34.32 -2.95 38.76
#